data_AF-A0A496NBG0-F1
#
_entry.id   AF-A0A496NBG0-F1
#
_cell.length_a   1.000
_cell.length_b   1.000
_cell.length_c   1.000
_cell.angle_alpha   90.00
_cell.angle_beta   90.00
_cell.angle_gamma   90.00
#
_symmetry.space_group_name_H-M   'P 1'
#
loop_
_entity.id
_entity.type
_entity.pdbx_description
1 polymer ?
#
loop_
_entity_poly.entity_id
_entity_poly.type
_entity_poly.pdbx_seq_one_letter_code
_entity_poly.pdbx_strand_id
1 'polypeptide(L)' 'NEVVFAGGLIGKIKKIEGEYAIISLNNHTDVKIQRASVITVLPSGTIDNI' A
#
# COMPACT_ATOMS: atom_id res chain seq x y z
N ASN A 1 -0.26 -7.97 -1.90
CA ASN A 1 0.25 -7.42 -0.61
C ASN A 1 -0.53 -6.17 -0.28
N GLU A 2 -1.25 -6.22 0.83
CA GLU A 2 -2.06 -5.10 1.35
C GLU A 2 -1.24 -4.37 2.41
N VAL A 3 -1.31 -3.05 2.46
CA VAL A 3 -0.46 -2.24 3.35
C VAL A 3 -1.21 -1.07 3.96
N VAL A 4 -0.80 -0.70 5.18
CA VAL A 4 -1.24 0.49 5.90
C VAL A 4 -0.07 1.46 6.04
N PHE A 5 -0.31 2.72 5.70
CA PHE A 5 0.66 3.81 5.83
C PHE A 5 0.42 4.62 7.10
N ALA A 6 1.39 5.46 7.45
CA ALA A 6 1.21 6.49 8.45
C ALA A 6 -0.03 7.37 8.13
N GLY A 7 -0.90 7.55 9.11
CA GLY A 7 -2.14 8.33 8.96
C GLY A 7 -3.37 7.52 8.55
N GLY A 8 -3.30 6.18 8.48
CA GLY A 8 -4.46 5.32 8.25
C GLY A 8 -4.85 5.14 6.78
N LEU A 9 -4.00 5.58 5.85
CA LEU A 9 -4.17 5.27 4.43
C LEU A 9 -3.90 3.78 4.20
N ILE A 10 -4.69 3.16 3.32
CA ILE A 10 -4.60 1.73 2.99
C ILE A 10 -4.50 1.58 1.48
N GLY A 11 -3.70 0.63 1.01
CA GLY A 11 -3.58 0.34 -0.41
C GLY A 11 -2.95 -1.03 -0.72
N LYS A 12 -2.89 -1.37 -2.01
CA LYS A 12 -2.30 -2.61 -2.50
C LYS A 12 -0.97 -2.32 -3.18
N ILE A 13 0.09 -3.05 -2.81
CA ILE A 13 1.41 -2.90 -3.46
C ILE A 13 1.32 -3.40 -4.90
N LYS A 14 1.58 -2.50 -5.85
CA LYS A 14 1.61 -2.80 -7.29
C LYS A 14 3.02 -3.13 -7.76
N LYS A 15 4.03 -2.41 -7.25
CA LYS A 15 5.43 -2.60 -7.64
C LYS A 15 6.37 -2.14 -6.53
N ILE A 16 7.55 -2.75 -6.43
CA ILE A 16 8.65 -2.29 -5.57
C ILE A 16 9.80 -1.81 -6.46
N GLU A 17 10.35 -0.64 -6.16
CA GLU A 17 11.44 0.02 -6.89
C GLU A 17 12.49 0.52 -5.90
N GLY A 18 13.40 -0.37 -5.49
CA GLY A 18 14.44 -0.06 -4.50
C GLY A 18 13.84 0.36 -3.15
N GLU A 19 14.08 1.61 -2.76
CA GLU A 19 13.58 2.22 -1.52
C GLU A 19 12.13 2.73 -1.62
N TYR A 20 11.53 2.65 -2.81
CA TYR A 20 10.17 3.09 -3.06
C TYR A 20 9.25 1.92 -3.43
N ALA A 21 7.95 2.12 -3.26
CA ALA A 21 6.91 1.24 -3.75
C ALA A 21 5.83 2.06 -4.48
N ILE A 22 5.27 1.46 -5.52
CA ILE A 22 4.06 1.93 -6.17
C ILE A 22 2.88 1.22 -5.51
N ILE A 23 1.96 2.00 -4.97
CA ILE A 23 0.77 1.54 -4.25
C ILE A 23 -0.46 1.99 -5.01
N SER A 24 -1.37 1.07 -5.27
CA SER A 24 -2.71 1.38 -5.75
C SER A 24 -3.60 1.69 -4.57
N LEU A 25 -4.17 2.91 -4.55
CA LEU A 25 -5.18 3.32 -3.57
C LEU A 25 -6.59 2.94 -4.03
N ASN A 26 -6.79 2.91 -5.34
CA ASN A 26 -7.99 2.46 -6.01
C ASN A 26 -7.63 2.09 -7.47
N ASN A 27 -8.62 1.66 -8.27
CA ASN A 27 -8.42 1.18 -9.63
C ASN A 27 -7.80 2.20 -10.61
N HIS A 28 -7.80 3.50 -10.26
CA HIS A 28 -7.40 4.60 -11.14
C HIS A 28 -6.24 5.42 -10.56
N THR A 29 -5.90 5.22 -9.29
CA THR A 29 -4.93 6.03 -8.58
C THR A 29 -3.82 5.17 -8.00
N ASP A 30 -2.63 5.38 -8.54
CA ASP A 30 -1.39 4.84 -8.01
C ASP A 30 -0.55 5.98 -7.41
N VAL A 31 0.10 5.71 -6.29
CA VAL A 31 1.01 6.63 -5.61
C VAL A 31 2.37 5.99 -5.40
N LYS A 32 3.43 6.79 -5.53
CA LYS A 32 4.79 6.37 -5.19
C LYS A 32 5.10 6.78 -3.76
N ILE A 33 5.43 5.81 -2.91
CA ILE A 33 5.71 6.04 -1.50
C ILE A 33 7.06 5.43 -1.11
N GLN A 34 7.72 6.01 -0.12
CA GLN A 34 8.92 5.43 0.48
C GLN A 34 8.53 4.19 1.27
N ARG A 35 9.31 3.11 1.15
CA ARG A 35 9.04 1.86 1.87
C ARG A 35 9.06 2.04 3.38
N ALA A 36 9.90 2.94 3.88
CA ALA A 36 9.97 3.29 5.30
C ALA A 36 8.67 3.90 5.86
N SER A 37 7.76 4.39 5.00
CA SER A 37 6.46 4.94 5.40
C SER A 37 5.36 3.87 5.55
N VAL A 38 5.64 2.61 5.19
CA VAL A 38 4.72 1.47 5.41
C VAL A 38 4.88 1.00 6.86
N ILE A 39 3.80 1.06 7.63
CA ILE A 39 3.83 0.66 9.05
C ILE A 39 3.54 -0.83 9.19
N THR A 40 2.57 -1.34 8.44
CA THR A 40 2.10 -2.72 8.54
C THR A 40 1.68 -3.26 7.19
N VAL A 41 1.91 -4.57 6.99
CA VAL A 41 1.36 -5.37 5.89
C VAL A 41 0.16 -6.15 6.42
N LEU A 42 -0.94 -6.14 5.69
CA LEU A 42 -2.16 -6.88 6.04
C LEU A 42 -2.22 -8.23 5.30
N PRO A 43 -2.90 -9.24 5.86
CA PRO A 43 -3.26 -10.47 5.14
C PRO A 43 -4.06 -10.15 3.87
N SER A 44 -3.92 -10.98 2.84
CA SER A 44 -4.70 -10.82 1.62
C SER A 44 -6.20 -10.90 1.88
N GLY A 45 -6.96 -9.99 1.28
CA GLY A 45 -8.42 -9.90 1.40
C GLY A 45 -8.89 -9.06 2.58
N THR A 46 -8.01 -8.46 3.39
CA THR A 46 -8.42 -7.62 4.52
C THR A 46 -9.12 -6.37 4.03
N ILE A 47 -8.56 -5.69 3.01
CA ILE A 47 -9.12 -4.46 2.41
C ILE A 47 -10.52 -4.69 1.83
N ASP A 48 -10.79 -5.87 1.29
CA ASP A 48 -12.07 -6.17 0.65
C ASP A 48 -13.19 -6.42 1.68
N ASN A 49 -12.84 -6.56 2.97
CA ASN A 49 -13.74 -6.80 4.10
C ASN A 49 -13.94 -5.56 5.01
N ILE A 50 -13.43 -4.38 4.60
CA ILE A 50 -13.60 -3.10 5.29
C ILE A 50 -14.61 -2.23 4.54
#